data_AF-A0A7K0URM5-F1
#
_entry.id   AF-A0A7K0URM5-F1
#
_cell.length_a   1.000
_cell.length_b   1.000
_cell.length_c   1.000
_cell.angle_alpha   90.00
_cell.angle_beta   90.00
_cell.angle_gamma   90.00
#
_symmetry.space_group_name_H-M   'P 1'
#
loop_
_entity.id
_entity.type
_entity.pdbx_description
1 polymer ?
#
loop_
_entity_poly.entity_id
_entity_poly.type
_entity_poly.pdbx_seq_one_letter_code
_entity_poly.pdbx_strand_id
1 'polypeptide(L)'
;MINKTQTLVLSDIWPKPQARTQTIIRNATLVVGFALLTAICAQIRIPLGFTPVPITGQTFAVLLAGAALGTKLGALSQVTYWLAGLIGLPFYSNAASGWSVGTGATMGY
;
A
#
# COMPACT_ATOMS: atom_id res chain seq x y z
N MET A 1 25.22 23.20 -12.48
CA MET A 1 24.90 22.08 -11.57
C MET A 1 23.46 22.26 -11.10
N ILE A 2 22.52 21.47 -11.62
CA ILE A 2 21.09 21.65 -11.36
C ILE A 2 20.78 21.02 -10.00
N ASN A 3 20.40 21.86 -9.03
CA ASN A 3 20.01 21.45 -7.70
C ASN A 3 18.68 20.68 -7.80
N LYS A 4 18.74 19.35 -7.70
CA LYS A 4 17.58 18.47 -7.80
C LYS A 4 16.82 18.59 -6.48
N THR A 5 15.72 19.36 -6.47
CA THR A 5 14.84 19.56 -5.32
C THR A 5 14.46 18.19 -4.74
N GLN A 6 15.13 17.77 -3.65
CA GLN A 6 14.83 16.52 -2.97
C GLN A 6 13.53 16.75 -2.20
N THR A 7 12.42 16.18 -2.67
CA THR A 7 11.16 16.22 -1.94
C THR A 7 11.33 15.36 -0.69
N LEU A 8 11.47 15.99 0.48
CA LEU A 8 11.62 15.30 1.75
C LEU A 8 10.34 14.51 2.04
N VAL A 9 10.46 13.19 2.10
CA VAL A 9 9.36 12.30 2.51
C VAL A 9 9.61 11.79 3.93
N LEU A 10 8.58 11.27 4.59
CA LEU A 10 8.69 10.79 5.98
C LEU A 10 9.82 9.76 6.16
N SER A 11 10.10 8.93 5.14
CA SER A 11 11.21 7.98 5.17
C SER A 11 12.61 8.62 5.21
N ASP A 12 12.74 9.89 4.83
CA ASP A 12 14.00 10.64 4.90
C ASP A 12 14.29 11.19 6.29
N ILE A 13 13.25 11.37 7.13
CA ILE A 13 13.38 11.80 8.53
C ILE A 13 13.95 10.66 9.38
N TRP A 14 13.69 9.41 9.00
CA TRP A 14 14.20 8.27 9.73
C TRP A 14 15.70 8.07 9.49
N PRO A 15 16.53 7.89 10.54
CA PRO A 15 17.97 7.68 10.41
C PRO A 15 18.27 6.61 9.37
N LYS A 16 19.12 6.93 8.38
CA LYS A 16 19.56 5.97 7.36
C LYS A 16 20.55 5.00 8.03
N PRO A 17 20.23 3.71 8.15
CA PRO A 17 21.10 2.77 8.82
C PRO A 17 22.46 2.64 8.09
N GLN A 18 23.56 2.62 8.84
CA GLN A 18 24.91 2.50 8.27
C GLN A 18 25.19 1.09 7.70
N ALA A 19 24.52 0.06 8.20
CA ALA A 19 24.63 -1.31 7.71
C ALA A 19 23.55 -1.65 6.67
N ARG A 20 23.94 -2.33 5.58
CA ARG A 20 23.04 -2.77 4.50
C ARG A 20 21.84 -3.58 5.02
N THR A 21 22.08 -4.49 5.95
CA THR A 21 21.04 -5.34 6.57
C THR A 21 19.97 -4.51 7.27
N GLN A 22 20.35 -3.48 8.03
CA GLN A 22 19.39 -2.64 8.75
C GLN A 22 18.53 -1.81 7.79
N THR A 23 19.10 -1.36 6.67
CA THR A 23 18.33 -0.67 5.62
C THR A 23 17.28 -1.60 5.00
N ILE A 24 17.63 -2.86 4.74
CA ILE A 24 16.69 -3.86 4.19
C ILE A 24 15.55 -4.12 5.18
N ILE A 25 15.88 -4.37 6.45
CA ILE A 25 14.88 -4.62 7.50
C ILE A 25 13.94 -3.42 7.63
N ARG A 26 14.47 -2.19 7.71
CA ARG A 26 13.66 -0.97 7.80
C ARG A 26 12.70 -0.85 6.61
N ASN A 27 13.21 -1.04 5.39
CA ASN A 27 12.39 -0.90 4.19
C ASN A 27 11.31 -2.00 4.14
N ALA A 28 11.64 -3.23 4.50
CA ALA A 28 10.68 -4.33 4.58
C ALA A 28 9.59 -4.03 5.62
N THR A 29 9.95 -3.56 6.80
CA THR A 29 8.98 -3.18 7.85
C THR A 29 8.06 -2.05 7.38
N LEU A 30 8.58 -1.03 6.70
CA LEU A 30 7.77 0.07 6.15
C LEU A 30 6.79 -0.43 5.07
N VAL A 31 7.28 -1.25 4.14
CA VAL A 31 6.48 -1.84 3.05
C VAL A 31 5.37 -2.73 3.61
N VAL A 32 5.69 -3.63 4.53
CA VAL A 32 4.71 -4.52 5.16
C VAL A 32 3.73 -3.74 6.03
N GLY A 33 4.21 -2.77 6.81
CA GLY A 33 3.37 -1.95 7.67
C GLY A 33 2.32 -1.16 6.88
N PHE A 34 2.71 -0.53 5.77
CA PHE A 34 1.76 0.18 4.91
C PHE A 34 0.85 -0.77 4.11
N ALA A 35 1.30 -1.97 3.76
CA ALA A 35 0.45 -2.98 3.14
C ALA A 35 -0.67 -3.43 4.10
N LEU A 36 -0.34 -3.64 5.37
CA LEU A 36 -1.31 -3.94 6.43
C LEU A 36 -2.24 -2.75 6.70
N LEU A 37 -1.71 -1.53 6.70
CA LEU A 37 -2.53 -0.32 6.80
C LEU A 37 -3.55 -0.25 5.66
N THR A 38 -3.12 -0.50 4.42
CA THR A 38 -4.02 -0.58 3.27
C THR A 38 -5.10 -1.64 3.48
N ALA A 39 -4.74 -2.84 3.96
CA ALA A 39 -5.70 -3.91 4.22
C ALA A 39 -6.74 -3.54 5.29
N ILE A 40 -6.33 -2.86 6.36
CA ILE A 40 -7.23 -2.37 7.41
C ILE A 40 -8.16 -1.29 6.85
N CYS A 41 -7.61 -0.30 6.14
CA CYS A 41 -8.40 0.77 5.54
C CYS A 41 -9.36 0.27 4.45
N ALA A 42 -9.01 -0.78 3.70
CA ALA A 42 -9.86 -1.40 2.70
C ALA A 42 -11.15 -2.00 3.30
N GLN A 43 -11.18 -2.29 4.61
CA GLN A 43 -12.38 -2.80 5.28
C GLN A 43 -13.41 -1.70 5.55
N ILE A 44 -13.00 -0.44 5.58
CA ILE A 44 -13.91 0.70 5.67
C ILE A 44 -14.61 0.81 4.31
N ARG A 45 -15.80 0.22 4.18
CA ARG A 45 -16.55 0.15 2.91
C ARG A 45 -17.90 0.84 3.01
N ILE A 46 -18.29 1.52 1.95
CA ILE A 46 -19.63 2.07 1.74
C ILE A 46 -20.18 1.46 0.44
N PRO A 47 -21.13 0.52 0.52
CA PRO A 47 -21.72 -0.09 -0.66
C PRO A 47 -22.59 0.93 -1.40
N LEU A 48 -22.44 0.97 -2.71
CA LEU A 48 -23.22 1.81 -3.60
C LEU A 48 -24.24 0.91 -4.31
N GLY A 49 -25.53 1.02 -3.99
CA GLY A 49 -26.57 0.10 -4.49
C GLY A 49 -26.75 0.02 -6.02
N PHE A 50 -26.01 0.84 -6.79
CA PHE A 50 -26.04 0.89 -8.26
C PHE A 50 -24.80 0.30 -8.93
N THR A 51 -23.75 -0.06 -8.18
CA THR A 51 -22.50 -0.64 -8.72
C THR A 51 -21.94 -1.72 -7.80
N PRO A 52 -21.33 -2.79 -8.34
CA PRO A 52 -20.68 -3.80 -7.51
C PRO A 52 -19.40 -3.32 -6.81
N VAL A 53 -18.87 -2.14 -7.18
CA VAL A 53 -17.62 -1.60 -6.63
C VAL A 53 -17.92 -0.64 -5.47
N PRO A 54 -17.67 -1.03 -4.20
CA PRO A 54 -17.90 -0.15 -3.06
C PRO A 54 -16.85 0.97 -3.01
N ILE A 55 -17.20 2.09 -2.38
CA ILE A 55 -16.20 3.06 -1.95
C ILE A 55 -15.47 2.46 -0.74
N THR A 56 -14.14 2.46 -0.76
CA THR A 56 -13.34 1.92 0.34
C THR A 56 -12.28 2.92 0.83
N GLY A 57 -11.79 2.73 2.06
CA GLY A 57 -10.65 3.47 2.58
C GLY A 57 -9.30 3.10 1.93
N GLN A 58 -9.26 2.15 1.00
CA GLN A 58 -8.04 1.68 0.35
C GLN A 58 -7.30 2.81 -0.37
N THR A 59 -8.02 3.64 -1.13
CA THR A 59 -7.42 4.72 -1.94
C THR A 59 -6.73 5.77 -1.07
N PHE A 60 -7.29 6.08 0.10
CA PHE A 60 -6.64 6.94 1.09
C PHE A 60 -5.29 6.35 1.54
N ALA A 61 -5.26 5.06 1.89
CA ALA A 61 -4.04 4.38 2.31
C ALA A 61 -2.97 4.31 1.19
N VAL A 62 -3.40 4.11 -0.07
CA VAL A 62 -2.53 4.13 -1.26
C VAL A 62 -1.84 5.49 -1.40
N LEU A 63 -2.61 6.58 -1.34
CA LEU A 63 -2.08 7.93 -1.44
C LEU A 63 -1.17 8.28 -0.27
N LEU A 64 -1.55 7.87 0.95
CA LEU A 64 -0.74 8.04 2.14
C LEU A 64 0.59 7.28 2.03
N ALA A 65 0.60 6.06 1.50
CA ALA A 65 1.82 5.29 1.26
C ALA A 65 2.75 5.99 0.27
N GLY A 66 2.21 6.50 -0.84
CA GLY A 66 2.98 7.27 -1.82
C GLY A 66 3.59 8.54 -1.22
N ALA A 67 2.82 9.28 -0.41
CA ALA A 67 3.27 10.51 0.24
C ALA A 67 4.30 10.24 1.36
N ALA A 68 4.10 9.22 2.18
CA ALA A 68 4.93 8.93 3.34
C ALA A 68 6.22 8.16 2.99
N LEU A 69 6.12 7.18 2.08
CA LEU A 69 7.23 6.29 1.72
C LEU A 69 7.96 6.70 0.43
N GLY A 70 7.40 7.64 -0.33
CA GLY A 70 7.85 7.98 -1.67
C GLY A 70 7.48 6.92 -2.72
N THR A 71 7.82 7.18 -3.98
CA THR A 71 7.36 6.39 -5.12
C THR A 71 7.76 4.91 -5.07
N LYS A 72 9.00 4.60 -4.70
CA LYS A 72 9.51 3.22 -4.71
C LYS A 72 8.91 2.35 -3.61
N LEU A 73 9.00 2.79 -2.36
CA LEU A 73 8.52 2.01 -1.22
C LEU A 73 6.99 2.02 -1.14
N GLY A 74 6.34 3.12 -1.53
CA GLY A 74 4.89 3.19 -1.68
C GLY A 74 4.37 2.19 -2.71
N ALA A 75 4.98 2.11 -3.90
CA ALA A 75 4.61 1.12 -4.91
C ALA A 75 4.84 -0.33 -4.43
N LEU A 76 5.99 -0.61 -3.81
CA LEU A 76 6.27 -1.93 -3.24
C LEU A 76 5.25 -2.32 -2.16
N SER A 77 4.81 -1.37 -1.34
CA SER A 77 3.76 -1.59 -0.34
C SER A 77 2.44 -2.00 -1.00
N GLN A 78 2.02 -1.31 -2.06
CA GLN A 78 0.74 -1.65 -2.72
C GLN A 78 0.81 -2.98 -3.47
N VAL A 79 1.95 -3.28 -4.10
CA VAL A 79 2.18 -4.60 -4.71
C VAL A 79 2.15 -5.70 -3.65
N THR A 80 2.75 -5.47 -2.48
CA THR A 80 2.74 -6.42 -1.36
C THR A 80 1.32 -6.66 -0.85
N TYR A 81 0.52 -5.60 -0.66
CA TYR A 81 -0.90 -5.70 -0.32
C TYR A 81 -1.69 -6.51 -1.35
N TRP A 82 -1.49 -6.20 -2.64
CA TRP A 82 -2.21 -6.86 -3.72
C TRP A 82 -1.86 -8.36 -3.81
N LEU A 83 -0.57 -8.71 -3.76
CA LEU A 83 -0.12 -10.10 -3.76
C LEU A 83 -0.60 -10.88 -2.52
N ALA A 84 -0.61 -10.25 -1.35
CA ALA A 84 -1.15 -10.84 -0.12
C ALA A 84 -2.61 -11.28 -0.29
N GLY A 85 -3.44 -10.42 -0.89
CA GLY A 85 -4.82 -10.77 -1.23
C GLY A 85 -4.90 -11.91 -2.26
N LEU A 86 -4.05 -11.90 -3.29
CA LEU A 86 -4.03 -12.96 -4.32
C LEU A 86 -3.72 -14.35 -3.76
N ILE A 87 -2.79 -14.44 -2.80
CA ILE A 87 -2.42 -15.72 -2.15
C ILE A 87 -3.46 -16.19 -1.11
N GLY A 88 -4.57 -15.47 -0.96
CA GLY A 88 -5.72 -15.91 -0.17
C GLY A 88 -5.89 -15.20 1.17
N LEU A 89 -5.03 -14.24 1.53
CA LEU A 89 -5.24 -13.45 2.75
C LEU A 89 -6.47 -12.54 2.60
N PRO A 90 -7.32 -12.40 3.63
CA PRO A 90 -8.57 -11.64 3.57
C PRO A 90 -8.35 -10.12 3.63
N PHE A 91 -7.48 -9.61 2.76
CA PHE A 91 -6.97 -8.24 2.80
C PHE A 91 -7.80 -7.29 1.96
N TYR A 92 -8.49 -7.78 0.93
CA TYR A 92 -9.37 -6.94 0.12
C TYR A 92 -10.63 -6.57 0.90
N SER A 93 -11.36 -5.57 0.39
CA SER A 93 -12.59 -5.10 1.03
C SER A 93 -13.57 -6.24 1.31
N ASN A 94 -14.26 -6.16 2.45
CA ASN A 94 -15.18 -7.20 2.94
C ASN A 94 -14.48 -8.54 3.20
N ALA A 95 -13.25 -8.51 3.72
CA ALA A 95 -12.42 -9.69 3.97
C ALA A 95 -12.26 -10.61 2.75
N ALA A 96 -12.37 -10.05 1.53
CA ALA A 96 -12.25 -10.81 0.30
C ALA A 96 -10.78 -11.16 -0.01
N SER A 97 -10.59 -12.19 -0.83
CA SER A 97 -9.27 -12.65 -1.25
C SER A 97 -9.33 -13.42 -2.56
N GLY A 98 -8.16 -13.78 -3.09
CA GLY A 98 -7.98 -14.65 -4.24
C GLY A 98 -7.97 -13.94 -5.59
N TRP A 99 -7.61 -14.72 -6.60
CA TRP A 99 -7.37 -14.25 -7.97
C TRP A 99 -8.57 -13.55 -8.60
N SER A 100 -9.77 -14.14 -8.47
CA SER A 100 -10.98 -13.57 -9.07
C SER A 100 -11.30 -12.16 -8.59
N VAL A 101 -10.96 -11.84 -7.33
CA VAL A 101 -11.18 -10.50 -6.77
C VAL A 101 -10.03 -9.58 -7.17
N GLY A 102 -8.79 -10.05 -7.02
CA GLY A 102 -7.59 -9.26 -7.31
C GLY A 102 -7.39 -8.91 -8.79
N THR A 103 -7.95 -9.68 -9.71
CA THR A 103 -7.92 -9.40 -11.17
C THR A 103 -9.31 -9.11 -11.74
N GLY A 104 -10.29 -8.84 -10.88
CA GLY A 104 -11.67 -8.56 -11.25
C GLY A 104 -11.94 -7.08 -11.55
N ALA A 105 -13.21 -6.68 -11.46
CA ALA A 105 -13.66 -5.33 -11.80
C ALA A 105 -12.98 -4.20 -10.99
N THR A 106 -12.44 -4.51 -9.81
CA THR A 106 -11.80 -3.53 -8.91
C THR A 106 -10.29 -3.39 -9.14
N MET A 107 -9.66 -4.20 -10.00
CA MET A 107 -8.20 -4.23 -10.18
C MET A 107 -7.61 -2.86 -10.60
N GLY A 108 -8.37 -2.04 -11.32
CA GLY A 108 -7.93 -0.73 -11.82
C GLY A 108 -7.86 0.38 -10.77
N TYR A 109 -8.31 0.12 -9.54
CA TYR A 109 -8.39 1.08 -8.42
C TYR A 109 -7.47 0.69 -7.27
#